data_AF-A0A0G1CUU5-F1
#
_entry.id   AF-A0A0G1CUU5-F1
#
_cell.length_a   1.000
_cell.length_b   1.000
_cell.length_c   1.000
_cell.angle_alpha   90.00
_cell.angle_beta   90.00
_cell.angle_gamma   90.00
#
_symmetry.space_group_name_H-M   'P 1'
#
loop_
_entity.id
_entity.type
_entity.pdbx_description
1 polymer ?
#
loop_
_entity_poly.entity_id
_entity_poly.type
_entity_poly.pdbx_seq_one_letter_code
_entity_poly.pdbx_strand_id
1 'polypeptide(L)'
;MKLLAERLPKEIRERLLEKIKTLELEKRPHFQLRMAEKGITWHEVDGALRSQTLKLIEAHDEVGTRRLLVRDTKGTCVVVDIDTKELVTTYKNSSGDNHSTLNRSVYFQGQLSWGILKKWA
;
A
#
# COMPACT_ATOMS: atom_id res chain seq x y z
N MET A 1 8.16 -11.60 -2.29
CA MET A 1 8.85 -10.60 -3.14
C MET A 1 8.35 -9.21 -2.75
N LYS A 2 9.26 -8.25 -2.56
CA LYS A 2 8.90 -6.85 -2.29
C LYS A 2 9.35 -5.98 -3.45
N LEU A 3 8.50 -5.09 -3.92
CA LEU A 3 8.75 -4.21 -5.06
C LEU A 3 8.51 -2.76 -4.65
N LEU A 4 9.41 -1.88 -5.05
CA LEU A 4 9.15 -0.45 -5.02
C LEU A 4 8.18 -0.10 -6.15
N ALA A 5 7.20 0.75 -5.86
CA ALA A 5 6.20 1.16 -6.85
C ALA A 5 6.83 1.78 -8.09
N GLU A 6 7.93 2.52 -7.94
CA GLU A 6 8.67 3.15 -9.06
C GLU A 6 9.12 2.13 -10.13
N ARG A 7 9.27 0.86 -9.75
CA ARG A 7 9.69 -0.23 -10.66
C ARG A 7 8.54 -0.86 -11.42
N LEU A 8 7.29 -0.68 -10.98
CA LEU A 8 6.12 -1.17 -11.70
C LEU A 8 5.87 -0.28 -12.95
N PRO A 9 5.43 -0.87 -14.08
CA PRO A 9 4.90 -0.10 -15.19
C PRO A 9 3.82 0.88 -14.75
N LYS A 10 3.74 2.04 -15.41
CA LYS A 10 2.80 3.11 -15.04
C LYS A 10 1.36 2.61 -15.04
N GLU A 11 0.99 1.82 -16.03
CA GLU A 11 -0.34 1.27 -16.25
C GLU A 11 -0.76 0.34 -15.09
N ILE A 12 0.19 -0.48 -14.59
CA ILE A 12 -0.07 -1.35 -13.44
C ILE A 12 -0.24 -0.51 -12.17
N ARG A 13 0.61 0.49 -11.94
CA ARG A 13 0.46 1.39 -10.78
C ARG A 13 -0.90 2.06 -10.77
N GLU A 14 -1.33 2.60 -11.90
CA GLU A 14 -2.61 3.29 -12.04
C GLU A 14 -3.78 2.34 -11.77
N ARG A 15 -3.77 1.13 -12.35
CA ARG A 15 -4.79 0.11 -12.07
C ARG A 15 -4.85 -0.29 -10.60
N LEU A 16 -3.69 -0.47 -9.95
CA LEU A 16 -3.65 -0.80 -8.51
C LEU A 16 -4.22 0.35 -7.66
N LEU A 17 -3.89 1.60 -8.00
CA LEU A 17 -4.46 2.76 -7.32
C LEU A 17 -5.98 2.86 -7.49
N GLU A 18 -6.50 2.62 -8.69
CA GLU A 18 -7.95 2.60 -8.92
C GLU A 18 -8.63 1.45 -8.17
N LYS A 19 -8.00 0.26 -8.13
CA LYS A 19 -8.48 -0.86 -7.32
C LYS A 19 -8.53 -0.51 -5.83
N ILE A 20 -7.51 0.18 -5.31
CA ILE A 20 -7.46 0.60 -3.89
C ILE A 20 -8.53 1.64 -3.56
N LYS A 21 -8.73 2.64 -4.43
CA LYS A 21 -9.73 3.70 -4.21
C LYS A 21 -11.15 3.16 -4.12
N THR A 22 -11.41 2.04 -4.79
CA THR A 22 -12.71 1.35 -4.81
C THR A 22 -12.79 0.20 -3.81
N LEU A 23 -11.71 -0.07 -3.06
CA LEU A 23 -11.65 -1.18 -2.13
C LEU A 23 -12.50 -0.90 -0.89
N GLU A 24 -13.43 -1.81 -0.60
CA GLU A 24 -14.15 -1.83 0.66
C GLU A 24 -13.41 -2.74 1.64
N LEU A 25 -12.83 -2.14 2.68
CA LEU A 25 -12.05 -2.86 3.67
C LEU A 25 -12.95 -3.55 4.70
N GLU A 26 -12.60 -4.78 5.05
CA GLU A 26 -13.24 -5.48 6.16
C GLU A 26 -12.88 -4.83 7.51
N LYS A 27 -13.89 -4.31 8.21
CA LYS A 27 -13.72 -3.65 9.50
C LYS A 27 -13.74 -4.67 10.64
N ARG A 28 -12.60 -5.31 10.91
CA ARG A 28 -12.45 -6.26 12.02
C ARG A 28 -12.03 -5.55 13.33
N PRO A 29 -12.51 -5.99 14.51
CA PRO A 29 -12.20 -5.35 15.80
C PRO A 29 -10.70 -5.26 16.12
N HIS A 30 -9.92 -6.28 15.76
CA HIS A 30 -8.48 -6.27 16.03
C HIS A 30 -7.74 -5.20 15.20
N PHE A 31 -8.17 -4.91 13.98
CA PHE A 31 -7.60 -3.82 13.18
C PHE A 31 -7.93 -2.44 13.76
N GLN A 32 -9.14 -2.27 14.30
CA GLN A 32 -9.52 -1.05 15.01
C GLN A 32 -8.58 -0.74 16.17
N LEU A 33 -8.29 -1.74 17.00
CA LEU A 33 -7.36 -1.61 18.12
C LEU A 33 -5.96 -1.23 17.64
N ARG A 34 -5.42 -1.93 16.63
CA ARG A 34 -4.07 -1.67 16.08
C ARG A 34 -3.92 -0.29 15.45
N MET A 35 -4.97 0.25 14.83
CA MET A 35 -4.94 1.63 14.33
C MET A 35 -5.02 2.65 15.46
N ALA A 36 -5.87 2.39 16.47
CA ALA A 36 -6.01 3.25 17.63
C ALA A 36 -4.70 3.37 18.43
N GLU A 37 -3.96 2.27 18.59
CA GLU A 37 -2.59 2.25 19.15
C GLU A 37 -1.63 3.23 18.43
N LYS A 38 -1.94 3.57 17.17
CA LYS A 38 -1.15 4.47 16.32
C LYS A 38 -1.79 5.84 16.12
N GLY A 39 -2.87 6.13 16.85
CA GLY A 39 -3.60 7.40 16.74
C GLY A 39 -4.24 7.62 15.36
N ILE A 40 -4.63 6.54 14.67
CA ILE A 40 -5.26 6.60 13.34
C ILE A 40 -6.71 6.11 13.43
N THR A 41 -7.61 6.86 12.81
CA THR A 41 -9.04 6.52 12.73
C THR A 41 -9.40 5.86 11.40
N TRP A 42 -10.53 5.15 11.36
CA TRP A 42 -11.10 4.66 10.09
C TRP A 42 -11.40 5.79 9.10
N HIS A 43 -11.82 6.95 9.59
CA HIS A 43 -12.07 8.11 8.73
C HIS A 43 -10.79 8.56 8.02
N GLU A 44 -9.65 8.55 8.71
CA GLU A 44 -8.36 8.86 8.09
C GLU A 44 -7.90 7.78 7.11
N VAL A 45 -8.16 6.50 7.40
CA VAL A 45 -7.87 5.42 6.46
C VAL A 45 -8.71 5.57 5.20
N ASP A 46 -10.02 5.70 5.34
CA ASP A 46 -10.95 5.87 4.21
C ASP A 46 -10.59 7.14 3.41
N GLY A 47 -10.27 8.24 4.11
CA GLY A 47 -9.83 9.49 3.50
C GLY A 47 -8.50 9.36 2.75
N ALA A 48 -7.53 8.62 3.29
CA ALA A 48 -6.26 8.38 2.63
C ALA A 48 -6.46 7.53 1.36
N LEU A 49 -7.18 6.41 1.45
CA LEU A 49 -7.41 5.50 0.32
C LEU A 49 -8.23 6.14 -0.81
N ARG A 50 -9.06 7.12 -0.51
CA ARG A 50 -9.88 7.85 -1.50
C ARG A 50 -9.26 9.19 -1.93
N SER A 51 -8.09 9.53 -1.39
CA SER A 51 -7.43 10.79 -1.70
C SER A 51 -7.01 10.87 -3.17
N GLN A 52 -7.19 12.05 -3.78
CA GLN A 52 -6.60 12.35 -5.09
C GLN A 52 -5.07 12.35 -5.05
N THR A 53 -4.48 12.52 -3.86
CA THR A 53 -3.03 12.55 -3.66
C THR A 53 -2.46 11.20 -3.24
N LEU A 54 -3.26 10.13 -3.29
CA LEU A 54 -2.80 8.79 -2.94
C LEU A 54 -1.65 8.34 -3.85
N LYS A 55 -0.58 7.86 -3.22
CA LYS A 55 0.59 7.30 -3.91
C LYS A 55 0.78 5.86 -3.48
N LEU A 56 1.06 5.00 -4.46
CA LEU A 56 1.59 3.66 -4.21
C LEU A 56 3.08 3.77 -3.90
N ILE A 57 3.51 3.20 -2.78
CA ILE A 57 4.91 3.22 -2.34
C ILE A 57 5.55 1.86 -2.58
N GLU A 58 4.87 0.78 -2.16
CA GLU A 58 5.41 -0.58 -2.27
C GLU A 58 4.31 -1.58 -2.62
N ALA A 59 4.70 -2.65 -3.32
CA ALA A 59 3.89 -3.82 -3.60
C ALA A 59 4.61 -5.08 -3.11
N HIS A 60 3.95 -5.87 -2.26
CA HIS A 60 4.50 -7.08 -1.66
C HIS A 60 3.69 -8.28 -2.15
N ASP A 61 4.37 -9.26 -2.73
CA ASP A 61 3.83 -10.57 -3.13
C ASP A 61 4.43 -11.61 -2.20
N GLU A 62 3.73 -11.96 -1.12
CA GLU A 62 4.10 -13.07 -0.24
C GLU A 62 3.16 -14.25 -0.48
N VAL A 63 3.55 -15.46 -0.06
CA VAL A 63 2.74 -16.66 -0.32
C VAL A 63 1.32 -16.46 0.23
N GLY A 64 0.35 -16.36 -0.69
CA GLY A 64 -1.07 -16.21 -0.36
C GLY A 64 -1.56 -14.78 -0.11
N THR A 65 -0.73 -13.74 -0.30
CA THR A 65 -1.14 -12.35 -0.04
C THR A 65 -0.42 -11.34 -0.95
N ARG A 66 -1.22 -10.49 -1.60
CA ARG A 66 -0.72 -9.30 -2.29
C ARG A 66 -1.03 -8.07 -1.45
N ARG A 67 0.01 -7.42 -0.92
CA ARG A 67 -0.12 -6.23 -0.09
C ARG A 67 0.39 -4.99 -0.80
N LEU A 68 -0.30 -3.89 -0.60
CA LEU A 68 0.10 -2.58 -1.12
C LEU A 68 0.29 -1.62 0.04
N LEU A 69 1.46 -0.98 0.09
CA LEU A 69 1.69 0.18 0.95
C LEU A 69 1.37 1.43 0.14
N VAL A 70 0.37 2.18 0.60
CA VAL A 70 -0.03 3.46 0.03
C VAL A 70 0.08 4.57 1.05
N ARG A 71 0.23 5.80 0.55
CA ARG A 71 0.35 6.99 1.39
C ARG A 71 -0.32 8.19 0.76
N ASP A 72 -1.02 8.98 1.58
CA ASP A 72 -1.54 10.29 1.19
C ASP A 72 -0.56 11.44 1.51
N THR A 73 -0.84 12.66 1.05
CA THR A 73 0.00 13.83 1.36
C THR A 73 -0.03 14.27 2.82
N LYS A 74 -0.99 13.79 3.61
CA LYS A 74 -1.05 14.04 5.06
C LYS A 74 -0.13 13.09 5.84
N GLY A 75 0.54 12.16 5.15
CA GLY A 75 1.47 11.22 5.76
C GLY A 75 0.81 9.96 6.34
N THR A 76 -0.48 9.75 6.10
CA THR A 76 -1.20 8.53 6.49
C THR A 76 -0.76 7.39 5.59
N CYS A 77 -0.04 6.44 6.16
CA CYS A 77 0.39 5.23 5.49
C CYS A 77 -0.58 4.10 5.81
N VAL A 78 -1.03 3.40 4.76
CA VAL A 78 -1.97 2.29 4.86
C VAL A 78 -1.39 1.10 4.11
N VAL A 79 -1.29 -0.05 4.78
CA VAL A 79 -0.96 -1.32 4.17
C VAL A 79 -2.24 -2.13 4.06
N VAL A 80 -2.62 -2.46 2.83
CA VAL A 80 -3.83 -3.23 2.52
C VAL A 80 -3.46 -4.53 1.83
N ASP A 81 -4.14 -5.62 2.18
CA ASP A 81 -4.16 -6.84 1.40
C ASP A 81 -5.28 -6.73 0.35
N ILE A 82 -4.92 -6.73 -0.93
CA ILE A 82 -5.88 -6.55 -2.02
C ILE A 82 -6.59 -7.83 -2.45
N ASP A 83 -6.19 -8.98 -1.90
CA ASP A 83 -6.82 -10.28 -2.13
C ASP A 83 -7.88 -10.55 -1.08
N THR A 84 -7.54 -10.35 0.20
CA THR A 84 -8.47 -10.54 1.32
C THR A 84 -9.31 -9.30 1.61
N LYS A 85 -8.98 -8.14 1.02
CA LYS A 85 -9.60 -6.83 1.30
C LYS A 85 -9.47 -6.41 2.76
N GLU A 86 -8.38 -6.81 3.40
CA GLU A 86 -8.12 -6.53 4.81
C GLU A 86 -7.12 -5.39 4.97
N LEU A 87 -7.30 -4.63 6.04
CA LEU A 87 -6.29 -3.70 6.51
C LEU A 87 -5.19 -4.49 7.23
N VAL A 88 -3.94 -4.39 6.82
CA VAL A 88 -2.83 -5.09 7.49
C VAL A 88 -2.27 -4.24 8.62
N THR A 89 -1.98 -2.98 8.34
CA THR A 89 -1.49 -2.01 9.33
C THR A 89 -1.61 -0.59 8.80
N THR A 90 -1.60 0.38 9.70
CA THR A 90 -1.46 1.82 9.39
C THR A 90 -0.27 2.40 10.15
N TYR A 91 0.17 3.60 9.79
CA TYR A 91 1.09 4.44 10.58
C TYR A 91 1.15 5.85 9.98
N LYS A 92 1.70 6.81 10.73
CA LYS A 92 1.98 8.16 10.23
C LYS A 92 3.46 8.29 9.91
N ASN A 93 3.76 8.78 8.72
CA ASN A 93 5.08 9.34 8.40
C ASN A 93 4.96 10.86 8.29
N SER A 94 6.10 11.55 8.43
CA SER A 94 6.17 12.97 8.08
C SER A 94 5.77 13.15 6.61
N SER A 95 5.01 14.20 6.30
CA SER A 95 4.62 14.53 4.92
C SER A 95 5.84 14.84 4.02
N GLY A 96 6.96 15.25 4.62
CA GLY A 96 8.24 15.46 3.95
C GLY A 96 9.10 14.20 3.78
N ASP A 97 8.66 13.05 4.31
CA ASP A 97 9.39 11.80 4.17
C ASP A 97 9.38 11.34 2.71
N ASN A 98 10.52 11.47 2.04
CA ASN A 98 10.71 11.05 0.66
C ASN A 98 11.19 9.58 0.54
N HIS A 99 11.22 8.85 1.66
CA HIS A 99 11.70 7.47 1.73
C HIS A 99 13.17 7.30 1.31
N SER A 100 14.00 8.35 1.43
CA SER A 100 15.43 8.30 1.10
C SER A 100 16.23 7.32 1.96
N THR A 101 15.76 7.02 3.17
CA THR A 101 16.39 6.08 4.10
C THR A 101 15.94 4.62 3.91
N LEU A 102 15.11 4.32 2.91
CA LEU A 102 14.72 2.94 2.62
C LEU A 102 15.94 2.09 2.30
N ASN A 103 16.08 0.96 2.99
CA ASN A 103 17.09 -0.04 2.66
C ASN A 103 16.70 -0.75 1.35
N ARG A 104 17.18 -0.22 0.22
CA ARG A 104 16.84 -0.72 -1.13
C ARG A 104 17.23 -2.19 -1.36
N SER A 105 18.09 -2.78 -0.53
CA SER A 105 18.51 -4.19 -0.67
C SER A 105 17.41 -5.21 -0.39
N VAL A 106 16.36 -4.83 0.36
CA VAL A 106 15.25 -5.75 0.70
C VAL A 106 14.19 -5.86 -0.40
N TYR A 107 14.35 -5.08 -1.48
CA TYR A 107 13.44 -5.07 -2.62
C TYR A 107 14.03 -5.87 -3.77
N PHE A 108 13.17 -6.46 -4.58
CA PHE A 108 13.58 -7.08 -5.83
C PHE A 108 14.13 -6.02 -6.79
N GLN A 109 15.41 -6.15 -7.12
CA GLN A 109 16.14 -5.22 -7.99
C GLN A 109 16.31 -5.74 -9.43
N GLY A 110 15.80 -6.94 -9.74
CA GLY A 110 15.92 -7.56 -11.06
C GLY A 110 14.94 -7.00 -12.10
N GLN A 111 15.08 -7.42 -13.37
CA GLN A 111 14.08 -7.15 -14.40
C GLN A 111 12.77 -7.87 -14.08
N LEU A 112 11.65 -7.16 -14.18
CA LEU A 112 10.32 -7.74 -14.00
C LEU A 112 9.97 -8.61 -15.20
N SER A 113 9.73 -9.90 -14.97
CA SER A 113 9.25 -10.80 -16.01
C SER A 113 7.77 -10.57 -16.31
N TRP A 114 7.34 -10.93 -17.51
CA TRP A 114 5.92 -10.90 -17.90
C TRP A 114 5.01 -11.68 -16.94
N GLY A 115 5.48 -12.79 -16.37
CA GLY A 115 4.73 -13.57 -15.38
C GLY A 115 4.48 -12.77 -14.10
N ILE A 116 5.47 -12.01 -13.62
CA ILE A 116 5.31 -11.13 -12.46
C ILE A 116 4.33 -9.99 -12.78
N LEU A 117 4.45 -9.37 -13.96
CA LEU A 117 3.56 -8.28 -14.36
C LEU A 117 2.10 -8.74 -14.47
N LYS A 118 1.84 -9.93 -15.03
CA LYS A 118 0.49 -10.52 -15.11
C LYS A 118 -0.14 -10.78 -13.74
N LYS A 119 0.66 -11.04 -12.70
CA LYS A 119 0.13 -11.18 -11.34
C LYS A 119 -0.36 -9.86 -10.75
N TRP A 120 0.13 -8.72 -11.24
CA TRP A 120 -0.21 -7.39 -10.73
C TRP A 120 -1.14 -6.61 -11.65
N ALA A 121 -1.24 -7.00 -12.92
CA ALA A 121 -2.24 -6.53 -13.87
C ALA A 121 -3.63 -7.05 -13.47
#